data_AF-A0A135VCS4-F1
#
_entry.id   AF-A0A135VCS4-F1
#
_cell.length_a   1.000
_cell.length_b   1.000
_cell.length_c   1.000
_cell.angle_alpha   90.00
_cell.angle_beta   90.00
_cell.angle_gamma   90.00
#
_symmetry.space_group_name_H-M   'P 1'
#
loop_
_entity.id
_entity.type
_entity.pdbx_description
1 polymer ?
#
loop_
_entity_poly.entity_id
_entity_poly.type
_entity_poly.pdbx_seq_one_letter_code
_entity_poly.pdbx_strand_id
1 'polypeptide(L)'
;MDEHCDTMETEEGIIVDTSLDILRKAAKKVLFEFNEKIYDMDGELRPADSEIRTGDTVLFEEKIQPCPARIIAIKIIRNFWYLNATSETPKSGYPSGRDAMKAAEMDEQNLRILERFLISAAGADHVKEVRKWKPDLKGEAVDVLGLIGSATKKWS
;
A
#
# COMPACT_ATOMS: atom_id res chain seq x y z
N MET A 1 -18.02 14.84 19.53
CA MET A 1 -17.04 15.44 18.61
C MET A 1 -16.44 14.23 17.95
N ASP A 2 -17.08 13.81 16.87
CA ASP A 2 -16.78 12.56 16.20
C ASP A 2 -15.77 12.88 15.11
N GLU A 3 -14.50 12.59 15.37
CA GLU A 3 -13.47 12.63 14.34
C GLU A 3 -13.69 11.39 13.47
N HIS A 4 -14.36 11.63 12.33
CA HIS A 4 -14.50 10.68 11.25
C HIS A 4 -13.11 10.20 10.84
N CYS A 5 -12.91 8.89 10.98
CA CYS A 5 -11.82 8.17 10.34
C CYS A 5 -11.92 8.46 8.84
N ASP A 6 -10.96 9.22 8.29
CA ASP A 6 -10.83 9.40 6.84
C ASP A 6 -10.64 8.01 6.22
N THR A 7 -11.72 7.46 5.68
CA THR A 7 -11.68 6.24 4.87
C THR A 7 -10.77 6.52 3.67
N MET A 8 -9.55 6.00 3.73
CA MET A 8 -8.59 6.07 2.63
C MET A 8 -9.15 5.28 1.45
N GLU A 9 -9.84 5.96 0.52
CA GLU A 9 -10.36 5.33 -0.69
C GLU A 9 -9.18 4.96 -1.62
N THR A 10 -8.73 3.72 -1.54
CA THR A 10 -7.73 3.16 -2.47
C THR A 10 -8.46 2.59 -3.69
N GLU A 11 -8.33 3.22 -4.86
CA GLU A 11 -9.00 2.75 -6.07
C GLU A 11 -8.18 1.73 -6.88
N GLU A 12 -6.84 1.71 -6.74
CA GLU A 12 -5.93 0.83 -7.49
C GLU A 12 -4.74 0.37 -6.64
N GLY A 13 -4.36 -0.91 -6.74
CA GLY A 13 -3.22 -1.46 -6.02
C GLY A 13 -2.74 -2.79 -6.57
N ILE A 14 -1.76 -3.40 -5.92
CA ILE A 14 -1.20 -4.70 -6.30
C ILE A 14 -1.14 -5.64 -5.10
N ILE A 15 -1.41 -6.92 -5.32
CA ILE A 15 -1.09 -7.98 -4.36
C ILE A 15 0.24 -8.60 -4.76
N VAL A 16 1.15 -8.73 -3.79
CA VAL A 16 2.48 -9.30 -3.99
C VAL A 16 2.79 -10.35 -2.94
N ASP A 17 3.38 -11.47 -3.35
CA ASP A 17 3.98 -12.45 -2.46
C ASP A 17 5.47 -12.14 -2.27
N THR A 18 5.82 -11.49 -1.16
CA THR A 18 7.21 -11.09 -0.88
C THR A 18 7.48 -10.83 0.60
N SER A 19 8.75 -10.64 0.94
CA SER A 19 9.15 -10.26 2.31
C SER A 19 9.09 -8.75 2.52
N LEU A 20 8.94 -8.32 3.78
CA LEU A 20 8.97 -6.90 4.14
C LEU A 20 10.29 -6.22 3.71
N ASP A 21 11.40 -6.93 3.71
CA ASP A 21 12.69 -6.39 3.28
C ASP A 21 12.72 -6.06 1.78
N ILE A 22 12.02 -6.82 0.95
CA ILE A 22 11.85 -6.49 -0.46
C ILE A 22 10.94 -5.28 -0.62
N LEU A 23 9.87 -5.17 0.17
CA LEU A 23 9.00 -3.98 0.18
C LEU A 23 9.77 -2.72 0.56
N ARG A 24 10.62 -2.78 1.60
CA ARG A 24 11.52 -1.67 1.98
C ARG A 24 12.45 -1.25 0.84
N LYS A 25 12.97 -2.22 0.08
CA LYS A 25 13.81 -1.93 -1.10
C LYS A 25 12.99 -1.33 -2.24
N ALA A 26 11.74 -1.77 -2.42
CA ALA A 26 10.82 -1.22 -3.41
C ALA A 26 10.46 0.23 -3.06
N ALA A 27 10.11 0.52 -1.80
CA ALA A 27 9.83 1.87 -1.32
C ALA A 27 11.00 2.84 -1.60
N LYS A 28 12.26 2.39 -1.38
CA LYS A 28 13.48 3.17 -1.72
C LYS A 28 13.66 3.51 -3.20
N LYS A 29 12.93 2.87 -4.11
CA LYS A 29 12.97 3.20 -5.55
C LYS A 29 12.07 4.36 -5.92
N VAL A 30 11.13 4.70 -5.04
CA VAL A 30 9.98 5.52 -5.36
C VAL A 30 9.90 6.72 -4.43
N LEU A 31 10.21 6.51 -3.15
CA LEU A 31 10.18 7.53 -2.11
C LEU A 31 11.57 8.08 -1.84
N PHE A 32 11.68 9.39 -1.75
CA PHE A 32 12.86 10.11 -1.28
C PHE A 32 12.79 10.30 0.24
N GLU A 33 13.85 9.92 0.97
CA GLU A 33 13.98 10.08 2.42
C GLU A 33 12.67 9.86 3.22
N PHE A 34 12.27 8.61 3.42
CA PHE A 34 10.99 8.28 4.07
C PHE A 34 11.12 7.78 5.52
N ASN A 35 10.01 7.83 6.26
CA ASN A 35 9.81 7.13 7.51
C ASN A 35 9.00 5.85 7.30
N GLU A 36 9.27 4.85 8.13
CA GLU A 36 8.45 3.62 8.23
C GLU A 36 7.63 3.71 9.52
N LYS A 37 6.31 3.53 9.42
CA LYS A 37 5.38 3.46 10.55
C LYS A 37 4.56 2.17 10.44
N ILE A 38 4.24 1.56 11.57
CA ILE A 38 3.44 0.33 11.62
C ILE A 38 2.15 0.65 12.35
N TYR A 39 1.01 0.36 11.74
CA TYR A 39 -0.31 0.49 12.34
C TYR A 39 -0.93 -0.90 12.48
N ASP A 40 -1.65 -1.15 13.56
CA ASP A 40 -2.48 -2.36 13.66
C ASP A 40 -3.81 -2.21 12.91
N MET A 41 -4.63 -3.26 12.98
CA MET A 41 -5.97 -3.29 12.39
C MET A 41 -6.93 -2.25 12.97
N ASP A 42 -6.66 -1.73 14.18
CA ASP A 42 -7.48 -0.70 14.81
C ASP A 42 -6.97 0.71 14.44
N GLY A 43 -5.89 0.81 13.65
CA GLY A 43 -5.28 2.06 13.22
C GLY A 43 -4.31 2.65 14.25
N GLU A 44 -3.95 1.89 15.29
CA GLU A 44 -3.07 2.36 16.35
C GLU A 44 -1.60 2.17 15.98
N LEU A 45 -0.79 3.20 16.28
CA LEU A 45 0.64 3.19 15.95
C LEU A 45 1.39 2.21 16.86
N ARG A 46 2.07 1.25 16.24
CA ARG A 46 2.93 0.27 16.90
C ARG A 46 4.41 0.69 16.84
N PRO A 47 5.23 0.25 17.83
CA PRO A 47 6.68 0.42 17.78
C PRO A 47 7.29 -0.15 16.48
N ALA A 48 8.32 0.49 15.94
CA ALA A 48 8.92 0.12 14.65
C ALA A 48 9.48 -1.32 14.60
N ASP A 49 9.91 -1.86 15.74
CA ASP A 49 10.46 -3.22 15.85
C ASP A 49 9.41 -4.28 16.18
N SER A 50 8.13 -3.90 16.11
CA SER A 50 7.03 -4.81 16.36
C SER A 50 6.96 -5.93 15.32
N GLU A 51 6.63 -7.14 15.76
CA GLU A 51 6.24 -8.20 14.83
C GLU A 51 4.98 -7.80 14.06
N ILE A 52 5.05 -7.88 12.73
CA ILE A 52 3.96 -7.57 11.81
C ILE A 52 2.98 -8.74 11.78
N ARG A 53 1.73 -8.44 12.10
CA ARG A 53 0.63 -9.41 12.09
C ARG A 53 -0.22 -9.25 10.85
N THR A 54 -1.04 -10.27 10.57
CA THR A 54 -2.08 -10.18 9.55
C THR A 54 -3.03 -9.03 9.89
N GLY A 55 -3.31 -8.19 8.91
CA GLY A 55 -4.10 -6.97 9.02
C GLY A 55 -3.30 -5.72 9.38
N ASP A 56 -2.06 -5.84 9.85
CA ASP A 56 -1.22 -4.67 10.13
C ASP A 56 -0.86 -3.94 8.83
N THR A 57 -0.72 -2.62 8.94
CA THR A 57 -0.33 -1.74 7.85
C THR A 57 1.07 -1.19 8.08
N VAL A 58 1.96 -1.35 7.11
CA VAL A 58 3.24 -0.66 7.05
C VAL A 58 3.10 0.53 6.13
N LEU A 59 3.26 1.72 6.69
CA LEU A 59 3.23 2.98 5.97
C LEU A 59 4.66 3.47 5.74
N PHE A 60 5.04 3.63 4.48
CA PHE A 60 6.25 4.33 4.08
C PHE A 60 5.86 5.73 3.61
N GLU A 61 6.34 6.78 4.28
CA GLU A 61 5.93 8.16 4.04
C GLU A 61 7.14 9.09 3.88
N GLU A 62 7.20 9.87 2.81
CA GLU A 62 8.28 10.83 2.57
C GLU A 62 8.39 11.91 3.65
N LYS A 63 9.62 12.37 3.92
CA LYS A 63 9.90 13.53 4.77
C LYS A 63 9.85 14.85 3.99
N ILE A 64 8.98 14.94 2.99
CA ILE A 64 8.82 16.13 2.15
C ILE A 64 7.44 16.73 2.41
N GLN A 65 7.38 18.05 2.49
CA GLN A 65 6.16 18.82 2.69
C GLN A 65 6.08 19.96 1.65
N PRO A 66 4.88 20.38 1.24
CA PRO A 66 3.57 19.79 1.55
C PRO A 66 3.25 18.58 0.65
N CYS A 67 2.42 17.65 1.13
CA CYS A 67 1.92 16.47 0.38
C CYS A 67 2.97 15.35 0.19
N PRO A 68 3.41 14.66 1.27
CA PRO A 68 4.32 13.53 1.16
C PRO A 68 3.72 12.40 0.32
N ALA A 69 4.54 11.79 -0.55
CA ALA A 69 4.18 10.52 -1.17
C ALA A 69 4.21 9.40 -0.12
N ARG A 70 3.29 8.44 -0.28
CA ARG A 70 3.07 7.32 0.64
C ARG A 70 2.96 6.01 -0.13
N ILE A 71 3.62 4.99 0.40
CA ILE A 71 3.35 3.60 0.03
C ILE A 71 2.70 2.91 1.22
N ILE A 72 1.50 2.39 1.02
CA ILE A 72 0.72 1.66 2.02
C ILE A 72 0.86 0.18 1.73
N ALA A 73 1.37 -0.59 2.70
CA ALA A 73 1.53 -2.03 2.59
C ALA A 73 0.74 -2.76 3.68
N ILE A 74 -0.35 -3.41 3.31
CA ILE A 74 -1.23 -4.13 4.26
C ILE A 74 -0.86 -5.61 4.26
N LYS A 75 -0.60 -6.15 5.45
CA LYS A 75 -0.28 -7.56 5.62
C LYS A 75 -1.54 -8.40 5.44
N ILE A 76 -1.56 -9.27 4.44
CA ILE A 76 -2.71 -10.14 4.22
C ILE A 76 -2.56 -11.45 4.99
N ILE A 77 -1.57 -12.27 4.64
CA ILE A 77 -1.25 -13.54 5.33
C ILE A 77 0.11 -14.02 4.85
N ARG A 78 0.86 -14.76 5.68
CA ARG A 78 2.19 -15.33 5.31
C ARG A 78 3.13 -14.27 4.72
N ASN A 79 3.38 -14.28 3.41
CA ASN A 79 4.19 -13.31 2.67
C ASN A 79 3.37 -12.49 1.67
N PHE A 80 2.04 -12.62 1.68
CA PHE A 80 1.17 -11.80 0.84
C PHE A 80 0.92 -10.43 1.44
N TRP A 81 1.03 -9.42 0.59
CA TRP A 81 0.79 -8.02 0.92
C TRP A 81 -0.08 -7.39 -0.15
N TYR A 82 -0.97 -6.50 0.27
CA TYR A 82 -1.56 -5.52 -0.62
C TYR A 82 -0.71 -4.25 -0.59
N LEU A 83 -0.46 -3.65 -1.73
CA LEU A 83 0.27 -2.39 -1.88
C LEU A 83 -0.56 -1.37 -2.63
N ASN A 84 -0.54 -0.14 -2.14
CA ASN A 84 -1.06 1.03 -2.81
C ASN A 84 -0.01 2.16 -2.74
N ALA A 85 0.06 2.97 -3.80
CA ALA A 85 0.83 4.21 -3.82
C ALA A 85 -0.17 5.38 -3.85
N THR A 86 0.02 6.35 -2.96
CA THR A 86 -0.85 7.52 -2.83
C THR A 86 -0.08 8.69 -2.26
N SER A 87 -0.57 9.92 -2.43
CA SER A 87 -0.02 11.11 -1.81
C SER A 87 -1.00 11.71 -0.80
N GLU A 88 -0.48 12.30 0.29
CA GLU A 88 -1.33 13.02 1.23
C GLU A 88 -2.00 14.21 0.54
N THR A 89 -3.32 14.26 0.56
CA THR A 89 -4.05 15.43 0.06
C THR A 89 -3.88 16.59 1.05
N PRO A 90 -3.49 17.80 0.59
CA PRO A 90 -3.34 18.95 1.48
C PRO A 90 -4.66 19.26 2.18
N LYS A 91 -4.62 19.66 3.47
CA LYS A 91 -5.82 19.97 4.27
C LYS A 91 -6.71 21.06 3.68
N SER A 92 -6.13 21.98 2.91
CA SER A 92 -6.85 23.03 2.17
C SER A 92 -7.46 22.54 0.85
N GLY A 93 -7.26 21.26 0.49
CA GLY A 93 -7.46 20.75 -0.86
C GLY A 93 -6.35 21.19 -1.82
N TYR A 94 -6.36 20.60 -3.02
CA TYR A 94 -5.47 21.00 -4.10
C TYR A 94 -5.83 22.42 -4.59
N PRO A 95 -4.84 23.31 -4.83
CA PRO A 95 -5.10 24.66 -5.31
C PRO A 95 -5.84 24.74 -6.64
N SER A 96 -5.68 23.70 -7.48
CA SER A 96 -6.37 23.58 -8.76
C SER A 96 -6.62 22.12 -9.13
N GLY A 97 -7.57 21.88 -10.05
CA GLY A 97 -7.77 20.55 -10.63
C GLY A 97 -6.54 20.01 -11.39
N ARG A 98 -5.68 20.90 -11.89
CA ARG A 98 -4.41 20.52 -12.54
C ARG A 98 -3.42 19.95 -11.52
N ASP A 99 -3.35 20.53 -10.33
CA ASP A 99 -2.49 20.02 -9.26
C ASP A 99 -3.00 18.67 -8.73
N ALA A 100 -4.32 18.50 -8.63
CA ALA A 100 -4.93 17.22 -8.29
C ALA A 100 -4.63 16.13 -9.33
N MET A 101 -4.76 16.45 -10.64
CA MET A 101 -4.40 15.52 -11.72
C MET A 101 -2.92 15.15 -11.68
N LYS A 102 -2.04 16.12 -11.44
CA LYS A 102 -0.60 15.87 -11.35
C LYS A 102 -0.24 14.95 -10.19
N ALA A 103 -0.89 15.11 -9.04
CA ALA A 103 -0.70 14.22 -7.90
C ALA A 103 -1.16 12.79 -8.24
N ALA A 104 -2.33 12.63 -8.86
CA ALA A 104 -2.83 11.34 -9.29
C ALA A 104 -1.91 10.65 -10.32
N GLU A 105 -1.40 11.40 -11.31
CA GLU A 105 -0.43 10.87 -12.29
C GLU A 105 0.88 10.41 -11.62
N MET A 106 1.34 11.14 -10.60
CA MET A 106 2.53 10.75 -9.83
C MET A 106 2.30 9.48 -9.01
N ASP A 107 1.12 9.34 -8.39
CA ASP A 107 0.74 8.15 -7.63
C ASP A 107 0.69 6.91 -8.55
N GLU A 108 0.08 7.04 -9.74
CA GLU A 108 0.04 5.96 -10.75
C GLU A 108 1.45 5.60 -11.24
N GLN A 109 2.29 6.60 -11.51
CA GLN A 109 3.68 6.38 -11.91
C GLN A 109 4.48 5.64 -10.81
N ASN A 110 4.27 6.03 -9.55
CA ASN A 110 4.90 5.41 -8.39
C ASN A 110 4.50 3.94 -8.25
N LEU A 111 3.21 3.63 -8.42
CA LEU A 111 2.72 2.26 -8.40
C LEU A 111 3.33 1.42 -9.54
N ARG A 112 3.45 1.96 -10.75
CA ARG A 112 4.12 1.28 -11.88
C ARG A 112 5.60 1.01 -11.63
N ILE A 113 6.31 1.93 -10.97
CA ILE A 113 7.71 1.72 -10.61
C ILE A 113 7.84 0.62 -9.56
N LEU A 114 6.97 0.61 -8.54
CA LEU A 114 6.90 -0.47 -7.55
C LEU A 114 6.66 -1.81 -8.22
N GLU A 115 5.63 -1.90 -9.05
CA GLU A 115 5.24 -3.13 -9.74
C GLU A 115 6.41 -3.69 -10.56
N ARG A 116 7.04 -2.87 -11.40
CA ARG A 116 8.20 -3.30 -12.21
C ARG A 116 9.35 -3.79 -11.36
N PHE A 117 9.64 -3.11 -10.26
CA PHE A 117 10.69 -3.54 -9.34
C PHE A 117 10.34 -4.88 -8.68
N LEU A 118 9.11 -5.04 -8.23
CA LEU A 118 8.64 -6.27 -7.57
C LEU A 118 8.59 -7.44 -8.54
N ILE A 119 8.15 -7.23 -9.78
CA ILE A 119 8.22 -8.24 -10.85
C ILE A 119 9.68 -8.67 -11.07
N SER A 120 10.62 -7.72 -11.12
CA SER A 120 12.04 -8.02 -11.29
C SER A 120 12.66 -8.74 -10.09
N ALA A 121 12.16 -8.50 -8.87
CA ALA A 121 12.74 -9.01 -7.63
C ALA A 121 12.12 -10.34 -7.17
N ALA A 122 10.81 -10.51 -7.34
CA ALA A 122 10.03 -11.65 -6.88
C ALA A 122 9.50 -12.54 -8.02
N GLY A 123 9.51 -12.06 -9.26
CA GLY A 123 8.90 -12.75 -10.41
C GLY A 123 7.52 -12.20 -10.77
N ALA A 124 7.19 -12.20 -12.06
CA ALA A 124 5.91 -11.67 -12.56
C ALA A 124 4.69 -12.46 -12.07
N ASP A 125 4.87 -13.75 -11.81
CA ASP A 125 3.86 -14.65 -11.28
C ASP A 125 3.49 -14.33 -9.82
N HIS A 126 4.38 -13.71 -9.06
CA HIS A 126 4.15 -13.34 -7.66
C HIS A 126 3.51 -11.96 -7.47
N VAL A 127 3.19 -11.24 -8.56
CA VAL A 127 2.57 -9.91 -8.55
C VAL A 127 1.25 -9.95 -9.30
N LYS A 128 0.18 -9.42 -8.70
CA LYS A 128 -1.14 -9.31 -9.33
C LYS A 128 -1.71 -7.92 -9.14
N GLU A 129 -2.07 -7.26 -10.24
CA GLU A 129 -2.88 -6.04 -10.19
C GLU A 129 -4.27 -6.33 -9.63
N VAL A 130 -4.77 -5.41 -8.79
CA VAL A 130 -6.13 -5.44 -8.27
C VAL A 130 -6.75 -4.05 -8.47
N ARG A 131 -7.87 -4.00 -9.18
CA ARG A 131 -8.63 -2.76 -9.41
C ARG A 131 -9.86 -2.74 -8.50
N LYS A 132 -10.17 -1.58 -7.92
CA LYS A 132 -11.33 -1.34 -7.03
C LYS A 132 -11.32 -2.18 -5.75
N TRP A 133 -10.19 -2.23 -5.05
CA TRP A 133 -10.11 -2.89 -3.75
C TRP A 133 -10.17 -1.86 -2.63
N LYS A 134 -11.23 -1.93 -1.81
CA LYS A 134 -11.36 -1.10 -0.61
C LYS A 134 -10.91 -1.93 0.60
N PRO A 135 -9.86 -1.53 1.34
CA PRO A 135 -9.52 -2.13 2.62
C PRO A 135 -10.55 -1.73 3.68
N ASP A 136 -11.79 -2.22 3.56
CA ASP A 136 -12.76 -2.12 4.65
C ASP A 136 -12.65 -3.39 5.51
N LEU A 137 -12.16 -3.18 6.72
CA LEU A 137 -11.44 -4.13 7.59
C LEU A 137 -12.17 -5.41 8.02
N LYS A 138 -13.39 -5.69 7.55
CA LYS A 138 -14.17 -6.88 7.96
C LYS A 138 -14.94 -7.59 6.85
N GLY A 139 -15.12 -6.97 5.68
CA GLY A 139 -16.03 -7.49 4.64
C GLY A 139 -15.39 -8.42 3.60
N GLU A 140 -14.16 -8.11 3.16
CA GLU A 140 -13.58 -8.73 1.95
C GLU A 140 -12.49 -9.78 2.22
N ALA A 141 -12.32 -10.22 3.48
CA ALA A 141 -11.41 -11.31 3.82
C ALA A 141 -11.72 -12.60 3.01
N VAL A 142 -12.97 -12.79 2.58
CA VAL A 142 -13.41 -13.94 1.77
C VAL A 142 -12.91 -13.84 0.32
N ASP A 143 -12.95 -12.66 -0.30
CA ASP A 143 -12.46 -12.47 -1.67
C ASP A 143 -10.93 -12.46 -1.74
N VAL A 144 -10.28 -11.97 -0.68
CA VAL A 144 -8.83 -12.07 -0.47
C VAL A 144 -8.39 -13.53 -0.28
N LEU A 145 -9.13 -14.32 0.50
CA LEU A 145 -8.92 -15.77 0.59
C LEU A 145 -9.24 -16.49 -0.73
N GLY A 146 -10.15 -15.96 -1.55
CA GLY A 146 -10.43 -16.46 -2.90
C GLY A 146 -9.32 -16.18 -3.91
N LEU A 147 -8.74 -14.97 -3.89
CA LEU A 147 -7.58 -14.58 -4.69
C LEU A 147 -6.31 -15.32 -4.25
N ILE A 148 -6.10 -15.49 -2.93
CA ILE A 148 -5.03 -16.30 -2.37
C ILE A 148 -5.25 -17.77 -2.70
N GLY A 149 -6.46 -18.29 -2.54
CA GLY A 149 -6.81 -19.68 -2.81
C GLY A 149 -6.66 -20.04 -4.29
N SER A 150 -6.96 -19.12 -5.20
CA SER A 150 -6.70 -19.27 -6.63
C SER A 150 -5.23 -19.09 -7.01
N ALA A 151 -4.45 -18.30 -6.25
CA ALA A 151 -2.99 -18.22 -6.39
C ALA A 151 -2.30 -19.51 -5.89
N THR A 152 -2.62 -19.95 -4.67
CA THR A 152 -2.06 -21.18 -4.07
C THR A 152 -2.44 -22.44 -4.83
N LYS A 153 -3.65 -22.53 -5.40
CA LYS A 153 -4.02 -23.65 -6.29
C LYS A 153 -3.28 -23.65 -7.63
N LYS A 154 -2.85 -22.49 -8.13
CA LYS A 154 -2.01 -22.41 -9.33
C LYS A 154 -0.56 -22.80 -9.05
N TRP A 155 -0.14 -22.79 -7.79
CA TRP A 155 1.26 -22.97 -7.35
C TRP A 155 1.47 -24.22 -6.49
N SER A 156 0.48 -25.11 -6.40
CA SER A 156 0.61 -26.46 -5.82
C SER A 156 0.92 -27.49 -6.90
#